data_AF-A0A5T1TFM5-F1
#
_entry.id   AF-A0A5T1TFM5-F1
#
_cell.length_a   1.000
_cell.length_b   1.000
_cell.length_c   1.000
_cell.angle_alpha   90.00
_cell.angle_beta   90.00
_cell.angle_gamma   90.00
#
_symmetry.space_group_name_H-M   'P 1'
#
loop_
_entity.id
_entity.type
_entity.pdbx_description
1 polymer ?
#
loop_
_entity_poly.entity_id
_entity_poly.type
_entity_poly.pdbx_seq_one_letter_code
_entity_poly.pdbx_strand_id
1 'polypeptide(L)'
;IAQNTISKDMLSNYFNDNEMKLLLKEFDIITLQDLSNYKTNLDNQKLDILLKERFSKDKICEILPLFNDRKNDEKIFNLVTTEATIPTIFEYIIAIAWCYIDNFNKNRILEAGLSLDSEMLPKSHAVGGNADFIYHYKDHSLMIEVTLTEKTNQRRAEMESVSRHLGNLLLSLETKVQAQSYGIFIAPYLDKNVLNDFRSRLTCYYENNTSFIYGMKILPLSVDDLKIILETNHTYDKLLEYFYSLLGSKNTWGSKWYNNEIAPFIKGLINV
;
A
#
# COMPACT_ATOMS: atom_id res chain seq x y z
N ILE A 1 33.15 17.65 -16.65
CA ILE A 1 31.89 17.05 -17.16
C ILE A 1 31.22 18.13 -17.98
N ALA A 2 31.10 17.95 -19.30
CA ALA A 2 30.45 18.95 -20.16
C ALA A 2 28.98 19.04 -19.77
N GLN A 3 28.54 20.20 -19.28
CA GLN A 3 27.12 20.52 -19.16
C GLN A 3 26.62 20.81 -20.58
N ASN A 4 26.14 19.77 -21.26
CA ASN A 4 25.35 19.98 -22.47
C ASN A 4 24.00 20.57 -22.06
N THR A 5 23.89 21.89 -22.13
CA THR A 5 22.63 22.60 -22.01
C THR A 5 21.83 22.36 -23.29
N ILE A 6 21.01 21.32 -23.28
CA ILE A 6 20.02 21.11 -24.34
C ILE A 6 19.02 22.27 -24.24
N SER A 7 19.02 23.16 -25.23
CA SER A 7 18.07 24.27 -25.28
C SER A 7 16.68 23.77 -25.66
N LYS A 8 15.64 24.48 -25.20
CA LYS A 8 14.24 24.20 -25.59
C LYS A 8 14.06 24.26 -27.12
N ASP A 9 14.81 25.13 -27.79
CA ASP A 9 14.80 25.25 -29.25
C ASP A 9 15.44 24.05 -29.94
N MET A 10 16.53 23.50 -29.40
CA MET A 10 17.10 22.24 -29.92
C MET A 10 16.10 21.10 -29.79
N LEU A 11 15.48 20.91 -28.63
CA LEU A 11 14.47 19.86 -28.42
C LEU A 11 13.29 20.02 -29.36
N SER A 12 12.83 21.26 -29.57
CA SER A 12 11.75 21.57 -30.52
C SER A 12 12.14 21.20 -31.96
N ASN A 13 13.39 21.46 -32.37
CA ASN A 13 13.88 21.11 -33.69
C ASN A 13 13.96 19.58 -33.88
N TYR A 14 14.47 18.84 -32.88
CA TYR A 14 14.50 17.38 -32.92
C TYR A 14 13.10 16.76 -32.94
N PHE A 15 12.16 17.29 -32.16
CA PHE A 15 10.78 16.77 -32.15
C PHE A 15 10.02 17.10 -33.45
N ASN A 16 10.43 18.16 -34.15
CA ASN A 16 9.84 18.55 -35.42
C ASN A 16 10.46 17.89 -36.65
N ASP A 17 11.62 17.26 -36.48
CA ASP A 17 12.30 16.51 -37.52
C ASP A 17 11.44 15.34 -38.04
N ASN A 18 11.48 15.10 -39.35
CA ASN A 18 10.63 14.12 -40.01
C ASN A 18 11.01 12.68 -39.66
N GLU A 19 12.29 12.39 -39.48
CA GLU A 19 12.78 11.06 -39.10
C GLU A 19 12.38 10.76 -37.65
N MET A 20 12.53 11.74 -36.76
CA MET A 20 12.07 11.62 -35.37
C MET A 20 10.55 11.43 -35.29
N LYS A 21 9.76 12.17 -36.07
CA LYS A 21 8.30 11.99 -36.13
C LYS A 21 7.88 10.62 -36.65
N LEU A 22 8.63 10.04 -37.59
CA LEU A 22 8.38 8.68 -38.07
C LEU A 22 8.69 7.64 -36.99
N LEU A 23 9.83 7.77 -36.30
CA LEU A 23 10.20 6.92 -35.17
C LEU A 23 9.15 6.99 -34.05
N LEU A 24 8.73 8.20 -33.66
CA LEU A 24 7.72 8.38 -32.62
C LEU A 24 6.37 7.74 -32.99
N LYS A 25 5.99 7.78 -34.27
CA LYS A 25 4.79 7.08 -34.75
C LYS A 25 4.88 5.56 -34.65
N GLU A 26 6.06 4.96 -34.77
CA GLU A 26 6.25 3.51 -34.54
C GLU A 26 5.93 3.11 -33.08
N PHE A 27 6.00 4.07 -32.15
CA PHE A 27 5.64 3.90 -30.73
C PHE A 27 4.28 4.50 -30.37
N ASP A 28 3.42 4.81 -31.37
CA ASP A 28 2.12 5.46 -31.19
C ASP A 28 2.19 6.85 -30.50
N ILE A 29 3.33 7.55 -30.58
CA ILE A 29 3.53 8.89 -30.03
C ILE A 29 3.29 9.93 -31.14
N ILE A 30 2.18 10.66 -31.05
CA ILE A 30 1.79 11.66 -32.06
C ILE A 30 1.93 13.08 -31.50
N THR A 31 1.71 13.24 -30.19
CA THR A 31 1.73 14.53 -29.50
C THR A 31 2.79 14.58 -28.39
N LEU A 32 3.14 15.80 -27.96
CA LEU A 32 4.00 15.98 -26.77
C LEU A 32 3.36 15.40 -25.50
N GLN A 33 2.02 15.36 -25.45
CA GLN A 33 1.31 14.74 -24.34
C GLN A 33 1.51 13.22 -24.34
N ASP A 34 1.49 12.59 -25.52
CA ASP A 34 1.75 11.15 -25.66
C ASP A 34 3.18 10.83 -25.25
N LEU A 35 4.16 11.66 -25.63
CA LEU A 35 5.54 11.50 -25.19
C LEU A 35 5.66 11.61 -23.66
N SER A 36 4.98 12.59 -23.06
CA SER A 36 5.00 12.80 -21.60
C SER A 36 4.34 11.65 -20.84
N ASN A 37 3.35 10.99 -21.45
CA ASN A 37 2.59 9.90 -20.83
C ASN A 37 3.09 8.51 -21.26
N TYR A 38 4.00 8.42 -22.23
CA TYR A 38 4.37 7.16 -22.88
C TYR A 38 4.83 6.10 -21.87
N LYS A 39 5.72 6.48 -20.96
CA LYS A 39 6.21 5.59 -19.89
C LYS A 39 5.08 5.09 -19.00
N THR A 40 4.20 5.99 -18.56
CA THR A 40 3.03 5.65 -17.73
C THR A 40 2.07 4.72 -18.46
N ASN A 41 1.81 4.95 -19.74
CA ASN A 41 0.93 4.11 -20.56
C ASN A 41 1.53 2.71 -20.74
N LEU A 42 2.82 2.63 -21.05
CA LEU A 42 3.55 1.37 -21.18
C LEU A 42 3.55 0.58 -19.86
N ASP A 43 3.79 1.26 -18.75
CA ASP A 43 3.80 0.63 -17.42
C ASP A 43 2.41 0.11 -17.04
N ASN A 44 1.36 0.87 -17.37
CA ASN A 44 -0.02 0.42 -17.18
C ASN A 44 -0.39 -0.81 -18.01
N GLN A 45 0.07 -0.88 -19.28
CA GLN A 45 -0.15 -2.05 -20.14
C GLN A 45 0.60 -3.28 -19.61
N LYS A 46 1.84 -3.10 -19.14
CA LYS A 46 2.61 -4.17 -18.50
C LYS A 46 1.93 -4.68 -17.24
N LEU A 47 1.43 -3.78 -16.40
CA LEU A 47 0.65 -4.17 -15.22
C LEU A 47 -0.62 -4.93 -15.59
N ASP A 48 -1.35 -4.55 -16.65
CA ASP A 48 -2.54 -5.30 -17.08
C ASP A 48 -2.21 -6.75 -17.44
N ILE A 49 -1.13 -6.96 -18.19
CA ILE A 49 -0.65 -8.29 -18.56
C ILE A 49 -0.23 -9.05 -17.30
N LEU A 50 0.57 -8.42 -16.44
CA LEU A 50 1.10 -9.04 -15.22
C LEU A 50 0.00 -9.45 -14.24
N LEU A 51 -0.99 -8.58 -14.01
CA LEU A 51 -2.14 -8.85 -13.14
C LEU A 51 -3.04 -9.94 -13.73
N LYS A 52 -3.16 -10.03 -15.06
CA LYS A 52 -3.95 -11.08 -15.71
C LYS A 52 -3.26 -12.44 -15.66
N GLU A 53 -1.96 -12.48 -15.92
CA GLU A 53 -1.22 -13.73 -16.15
C GLU A 53 -0.59 -14.31 -14.89
N ARG A 54 -0.13 -13.46 -13.96
CA ARG A 54 0.65 -13.88 -12.79
C ARG A 54 -0.01 -13.55 -11.45
N PHE A 55 -0.66 -12.39 -11.36
CA PHE A 55 -1.20 -11.87 -10.11
C PHE A 55 -2.70 -11.58 -10.20
N SER A 56 -3.46 -12.54 -10.73
CA SER A 56 -4.92 -12.48 -10.67
C SER A 56 -5.35 -12.45 -9.22
N LYS A 57 -6.56 -11.94 -8.94
CA LYS A 57 -7.09 -11.88 -7.58
C LYS A 57 -7.03 -13.25 -6.87
N ASP A 58 -7.37 -14.32 -7.58
CA ASP A 58 -7.32 -15.69 -7.05
C ASP A 58 -5.87 -16.10 -6.71
N LYS A 59 -4.90 -15.73 -7.55
CA LYS A 59 -3.48 -15.96 -7.27
C LYS A 59 -2.99 -15.17 -6.07
N ILE A 60 -3.45 -13.94 -5.87
CA ILE A 60 -3.16 -13.17 -4.65
C ILE A 60 -3.74 -13.88 -3.42
N CYS A 61 -4.97 -14.39 -3.48
CA CYS A 61 -5.58 -15.17 -2.40
C CYS A 61 -4.84 -16.50 -2.12
N GLU A 62 -4.17 -17.09 -3.11
CA GLU A 62 -3.29 -18.24 -2.94
C GLU A 62 -1.94 -17.87 -2.30
N ILE A 63 -1.36 -16.72 -2.66
CA ILE A 63 -0.04 -16.28 -2.20
C ILE A 63 -0.08 -15.73 -0.77
N LEU A 64 -1.07 -14.88 -0.44
CA LEU A 64 -1.21 -14.24 0.87
C LEU A 64 -1.00 -15.21 2.06
N PRO A 65 -1.74 -16.33 2.19
CA PRO A 65 -1.60 -17.20 3.35
C PRO A 65 -0.24 -17.90 3.45
N LEU A 66 0.59 -17.89 2.40
CA LEU A 66 1.95 -18.43 2.47
C LEU A 66 2.84 -17.65 3.44
N PHE A 67 2.59 -16.34 3.61
CA PHE A 67 3.33 -15.49 4.55
C PHE A 67 3.09 -15.86 6.03
N ASN A 68 2.09 -16.69 6.34
CA ASN A 68 1.84 -17.20 7.69
C ASN A 68 2.89 -18.21 8.18
N ASP A 69 3.69 -18.80 7.28
CA ASP A 69 4.79 -19.71 7.65
C ASP A 69 6.01 -19.46 6.77
N ARG A 70 7.13 -19.07 7.40
CA ARG A 70 8.41 -18.78 6.73
C ARG A 70 9.03 -19.97 6.02
N LYS A 71 8.55 -21.19 6.25
CA LYS A 71 8.92 -22.36 5.43
C LYS A 71 8.45 -22.23 3.97
N ASN A 72 7.52 -21.33 3.68
CA ASN A 72 7.03 -21.08 2.33
C ASN A 72 7.87 -20.04 1.56
N ASP A 73 8.92 -19.45 2.15
CA ASP A 73 9.72 -18.39 1.51
C ASP A 73 10.23 -18.80 0.12
N GLU A 74 10.73 -20.03 -0.05
CA GLU A 74 11.18 -20.55 -1.34
C GLU A 74 10.03 -20.65 -2.36
N LYS A 75 8.85 -21.06 -1.90
CA LYS A 75 7.64 -21.10 -2.75
C LYS A 75 7.21 -19.69 -3.14
N ILE A 76 7.29 -18.71 -2.23
CA ILE A 76 6.97 -17.31 -2.51
C ILE A 76 7.92 -16.73 -3.56
N PHE A 77 9.23 -16.98 -3.44
CA PHE A 77 10.20 -16.56 -4.46
C PHE A 77 9.87 -17.12 -5.85
N ASN A 78 9.53 -18.41 -5.93
CA ASN A 78 9.18 -19.05 -7.19
C ASN A 78 7.86 -18.52 -7.80
N LEU A 79 6.91 -18.09 -6.98
CA LEU A 79 5.64 -17.51 -7.45
C LEU A 79 5.80 -16.04 -7.88
N VAL A 80 6.66 -15.28 -7.19
CA VAL A 80 6.78 -13.83 -7.37
C VAL A 80 8.09 -13.46 -8.07
N THR A 81 9.21 -13.47 -7.36
CA THR A 81 10.54 -13.15 -7.90
C THR A 81 11.63 -13.54 -6.88
N THR A 82 12.83 -13.87 -7.36
CA THR A 82 14.05 -14.05 -6.52
C THR A 82 14.86 -12.77 -6.37
N GLU A 83 14.50 -11.70 -7.09
CA GLU A 83 15.27 -10.44 -7.17
C GLU A 83 14.96 -9.46 -6.04
N ALA A 84 14.04 -9.80 -5.14
CA ALA A 84 13.65 -8.98 -3.99
C ALA A 84 13.64 -9.80 -2.70
N THR A 85 13.72 -9.11 -1.56
CA THR A 85 13.60 -9.76 -0.24
C THR A 85 12.15 -10.17 0.04
N ILE A 86 11.94 -11.17 0.91
CA ILE A 86 10.59 -11.60 1.31
C ILE A 86 9.74 -10.44 1.89
N PRO A 87 10.26 -9.54 2.74
CA PRO A 87 9.51 -8.34 3.16
C PRO A 87 9.09 -7.43 1.99
N THR A 88 9.99 -7.15 1.04
CA THR A 88 9.66 -6.34 -0.15
C THR A 88 8.62 -7.04 -1.04
N ILE A 89 8.70 -8.37 -1.16
CA ILE A 89 7.68 -9.16 -1.86
C ILE A 89 6.34 -9.08 -1.12
N PHE A 90 6.35 -9.10 0.23
CA PHE A 90 5.14 -8.95 1.02
C PHE A 90 4.48 -7.60 0.77
N GLU A 91 5.24 -6.50 0.83
CA GLU A 91 4.75 -5.17 0.49
C GLU A 91 4.13 -5.13 -0.92
N TYR A 92 4.81 -5.71 -1.91
CA TYR A 92 4.31 -5.77 -3.29
C TYR A 92 2.99 -6.54 -3.41
N ILE A 93 2.88 -7.69 -2.74
CA ILE A 93 1.64 -8.48 -2.73
C ILE A 93 0.51 -7.73 -2.03
N ILE A 94 0.79 -6.98 -0.96
CA ILE A 94 -0.19 -6.12 -0.30
C ILE A 94 -0.62 -4.95 -1.20
N ALA A 95 0.30 -4.34 -1.96
CA ALA A 95 -0.05 -3.29 -2.92
C ALA A 95 -0.97 -3.82 -4.03
N ILE A 96 -0.72 -5.02 -4.54
CA ILE A 96 -1.62 -5.66 -5.53
C ILE A 96 -2.96 -6.03 -4.89
N ALA A 97 -2.97 -6.60 -3.69
CA ALA A 97 -4.20 -6.87 -2.95
C ALA A 97 -5.03 -5.59 -2.79
N TRP A 98 -4.40 -4.49 -2.40
CA TRP A 98 -5.07 -3.21 -2.23
C TRP A 98 -5.53 -2.60 -3.56
N CYS A 99 -4.82 -2.83 -4.67
CA CYS A 99 -5.31 -2.49 -6.01
C CYS A 99 -6.68 -3.15 -6.26
N TYR A 100 -6.84 -4.45 -5.99
CA TYR A 100 -8.14 -5.12 -6.13
C TYR A 100 -9.21 -4.58 -5.18
N ILE A 101 -8.86 -4.35 -3.91
CA ILE A 101 -9.79 -3.82 -2.89
C ILE A 101 -10.22 -2.39 -3.25
N ASP A 102 -9.32 -1.57 -3.78
CA ASP A 102 -9.60 -0.19 -4.19
C ASP A 102 -10.15 -0.11 -5.61
N ASN A 103 -11.13 -0.96 -5.96
CA ASN A 103 -11.81 -0.95 -7.26
C ASN A 103 -10.88 -1.17 -8.48
N PHE A 104 -9.92 -2.10 -8.35
CA PHE A 104 -8.91 -2.39 -9.39
C PHE A 104 -8.06 -1.16 -9.76
N ASN A 105 -7.77 -0.30 -8.79
CA ASN A 105 -6.95 0.89 -8.99
C ASN A 105 -5.45 0.53 -9.02
N LYS A 106 -4.90 0.32 -10.23
CA LYS A 106 -3.49 -0.05 -10.46
C LYS A 106 -2.49 0.96 -9.93
N ASN A 107 -2.88 2.23 -9.76
CA ASN A 107 -2.00 3.26 -9.23
C ASN A 107 -1.50 2.89 -7.82
N ARG A 108 -2.25 2.08 -7.06
CA ARG A 108 -1.82 1.60 -5.73
C ARG A 108 -0.52 0.81 -5.74
N ILE A 109 -0.24 0.10 -6.84
CA ILE A 109 1.02 -0.64 -7.04
C ILE A 109 2.17 0.33 -7.32
N LEU A 110 1.90 1.41 -8.07
CA LEU A 110 2.90 2.41 -8.44
C LEU A 110 3.19 3.39 -7.29
N GLU A 111 2.20 3.65 -6.44
CA GLU A 111 2.28 4.52 -5.26
C GLU A 111 2.91 3.83 -4.05
N ALA A 112 3.18 2.53 -4.12
CA ALA A 112 3.70 1.71 -3.02
C ALA A 112 5.16 1.98 -2.63
N GLY A 113 5.81 3.00 -3.21
CA GLY A 113 7.21 3.32 -2.90
C GLY A 113 8.22 2.22 -3.28
N LEU A 114 7.79 1.20 -4.03
CA LEU A 114 8.63 0.08 -4.46
C LEU A 114 9.42 0.43 -5.71
N SER A 115 10.68 0.02 -5.76
CA SER A 115 11.42 -0.04 -7.02
C SER A 115 10.99 -1.29 -7.78
N LEU A 116 10.44 -1.08 -8.99
CA LEU A 116 10.01 -2.15 -9.87
C LEU A 116 11.01 -2.34 -11.02
N ASP A 117 11.14 -3.57 -11.52
CA ASP A 117 11.96 -3.89 -12.67
C ASP A 117 11.24 -3.60 -14.01
N SER A 118 11.87 -3.98 -15.12
CA SER A 118 11.31 -3.78 -16.46
C SER A 118 10.02 -4.56 -16.74
N GLU A 119 9.73 -5.58 -15.93
CA GLU A 119 8.55 -6.44 -15.98
C GLU A 119 7.52 -6.08 -14.89
N MET A 120 7.71 -4.98 -14.17
CA MET A 120 6.87 -4.52 -13.06
C MET A 120 6.90 -5.41 -11.81
N LEU A 121 7.93 -6.23 -11.63
CA LEU A 121 8.16 -7.02 -10.41
C LEU A 121 9.00 -6.23 -9.38
N PRO A 122 8.86 -6.50 -8.08
CA PRO A 122 9.59 -5.76 -7.05
C PRO A 122 11.08 -6.07 -7.08
N LYS A 123 11.90 -5.07 -6.75
CA LYS A 123 13.36 -5.19 -6.52
C LYS A 123 13.76 -4.77 -5.11
N SER A 124 13.30 -3.61 -4.67
CA SER A 124 13.63 -3.08 -3.34
C SER A 124 12.55 -2.14 -2.84
N HIS A 125 12.44 -2.02 -1.52
CA HIS A 125 11.65 -0.95 -0.88
C HIS A 125 12.35 0.41 -1.01
N ALA A 126 11.60 1.50 -0.78
CA ALA A 126 12.17 2.82 -0.60
C ALA A 126 13.13 2.87 0.60
N VAL A 127 13.99 3.89 0.66
CA VAL A 127 14.88 4.08 1.82
C VAL A 127 14.03 4.37 3.06
N GLY A 128 14.30 3.65 4.16
CA GLY A 128 13.46 3.62 5.35
C GLY A 128 13.25 4.99 6.03
N GLY A 129 12.21 5.06 6.88
CA GLY A 129 11.83 6.25 7.64
C GLY A 129 10.45 6.82 7.28
N ASN A 130 9.81 6.27 6.23
CA ASN A 130 8.44 6.57 5.83
C ASN A 130 7.56 5.34 6.05
N ALA A 131 6.23 5.54 6.02
CA ALA A 131 5.26 4.46 6.00
C ALA A 131 5.37 3.65 4.69
N ASP A 132 4.97 2.38 4.74
CA ASP A 132 5.01 1.51 3.56
C ASP A 132 4.11 2.02 2.43
N PHE A 133 2.87 2.43 2.77
CA PHE A 133 1.91 2.98 1.80
C PHE A 133 1.18 4.19 2.36
N ILE A 134 1.03 5.24 1.55
CA ILE A 134 0.17 6.39 1.83
C ILE A 134 -0.71 6.64 0.61
N TYR A 135 -2.01 6.42 0.77
CA TYR A 135 -3.01 6.62 -0.28
C TYR A 135 -3.90 7.81 0.08
N HIS A 136 -3.92 8.80 -0.81
CA HIS A 136 -4.77 9.97 -0.65
C HIS A 136 -6.13 9.76 -1.32
N TYR A 137 -7.18 9.92 -0.54
CA TYR A 137 -8.56 9.95 -1.00
C TYR A 137 -9.10 11.38 -0.89
N LYS A 138 -10.33 11.60 -1.38
CA LYS A 138 -10.96 12.93 -1.37
C LYS A 138 -11.10 13.52 0.03
N ASP A 139 -11.51 12.72 1.00
CA ASP A 139 -11.89 13.19 2.33
C ASP A 139 -10.94 12.71 3.44
N HIS A 140 -10.00 11.81 3.14
CA HIS A 140 -9.05 11.25 4.10
C HIS A 140 -7.76 10.76 3.41
N SER A 141 -6.73 10.55 4.22
CA SER A 141 -5.54 9.80 3.82
C SER A 141 -5.51 8.46 4.56
N LEU A 142 -5.18 7.40 3.84
CA LEU A 142 -5.00 6.07 4.39
C LEU A 142 -3.51 5.74 4.42
N MET A 143 -3.00 5.41 5.60
CA MET A 143 -1.68 4.79 5.74
C MET A 143 -1.86 3.27 5.82
N ILE A 144 -1.02 2.50 5.14
CA ILE A 144 -0.93 1.05 5.37
C ILE A 144 0.51 0.76 5.78
N GLU A 145 0.66 -0.04 6.83
CA GLU A 145 1.95 -0.55 7.33
C GLU A 145 1.87 -2.07 7.37
N VAL A 146 2.89 -2.73 6.85
CA VAL A 146 2.95 -4.18 6.74
C VAL A 146 4.16 -4.71 7.48
N THR A 147 4.02 -5.87 8.11
CA THR A 147 5.18 -6.50 8.74
C THR A 147 5.10 -8.02 8.71
N LEU A 148 6.26 -8.63 8.53
CA LEU A 148 6.48 -10.07 8.77
C LEU A 148 7.15 -10.32 10.13
N THR A 149 7.34 -9.28 10.95
CA THR A 149 7.89 -9.45 12.29
C THR A 149 6.87 -10.09 13.22
N GLU A 150 7.35 -10.90 14.16
CA GLU A 150 6.49 -11.62 15.10
C GLU A 150 6.88 -11.36 16.57
N LYS A 151 5.91 -11.56 17.46
CA LYS A 151 6.10 -11.63 18.92
C LYS A 151 6.88 -10.41 19.45
N THR A 152 7.98 -10.65 20.16
CA THR A 152 8.81 -9.60 20.78
C THR A 152 9.42 -8.66 19.75
N ASN A 153 9.74 -9.14 18.55
CA ASN A 153 10.32 -8.29 17.51
C ASN A 153 9.26 -7.35 16.94
N GLN A 154 8.03 -7.83 16.76
CA GLN A 154 6.91 -6.97 16.36
C GLN A 154 6.64 -5.87 17.38
N ARG A 155 6.67 -6.18 18.69
CA ARG A 155 6.54 -5.13 19.71
C ARG A 155 7.64 -4.08 19.64
N ARG A 156 8.89 -4.51 19.44
CA ARG A 156 10.07 -3.63 19.41
C ARG A 156 10.08 -2.73 18.18
N ALA A 157 9.67 -3.26 17.03
CA ALA A 157 9.65 -2.51 15.78
C ALA A 157 8.40 -1.63 15.69
N GLU A 158 7.21 -2.23 15.83
CA GLU A 158 5.99 -1.66 15.27
C GLU A 158 5.22 -0.72 16.20
N MET A 159 5.38 -0.84 17.51
CA MET A 159 4.68 0.07 18.44
C MET A 159 5.12 1.52 18.24
N GLU A 160 6.42 1.73 18.03
CA GLU A 160 7.00 3.06 17.81
C GLU A 160 6.85 3.47 16.35
N SER A 161 7.28 2.64 15.40
CA SER A 161 7.40 3.02 13.98
C SER A 161 6.04 3.40 13.39
N VAL A 162 5.05 2.52 13.52
CA VAL A 162 3.69 2.71 12.98
C VAL A 162 3.04 3.94 13.59
N SER A 163 3.19 4.12 14.92
CA SER A 163 2.64 5.29 15.62
C SER A 163 3.31 6.59 15.17
N ARG A 164 4.64 6.58 15.01
CA ARG A 164 5.42 7.74 14.54
C ARG A 164 5.07 8.10 13.10
N HIS A 165 4.98 7.12 12.21
CA HIS A 165 4.64 7.34 10.81
C HIS A 165 3.22 7.90 10.66
N LEU A 166 2.24 7.31 11.36
CA LEU A 166 0.87 7.83 11.35
C LEU A 166 0.80 9.23 11.96
N GLY A 167 1.46 9.45 13.10
CA GLY A 167 1.51 10.75 13.75
C GLY A 167 2.08 11.83 12.85
N ASN A 168 3.20 11.54 12.16
CA ASN A 168 3.81 12.46 11.21
C ASN A 168 2.91 12.74 10.00
N LEU A 169 2.26 11.70 9.45
CA LEU A 169 1.28 11.87 8.37
C LEU A 169 0.17 12.81 8.83
N LEU A 170 -0.48 12.51 9.96
CA LEU A 170 -1.60 13.29 10.47
C LEU A 170 -1.20 14.75 10.74
N LEU A 171 -0.02 15.01 11.31
CA LEU A 171 0.48 16.38 11.53
C LEU A 171 0.69 17.19 10.24
N SER A 172 0.89 16.52 9.10
CA SER A 172 1.07 17.17 7.80
C SER A 172 -0.23 17.46 7.05
N LEU A 173 -1.37 16.93 7.52
CA LEU A 173 -2.67 17.06 6.86
C LEU A 173 -3.48 18.24 7.39
N GLU A 174 -4.32 18.81 6.52
CA GLU A 174 -5.34 19.77 6.93
C GLU A 174 -6.37 19.11 7.88
N THR A 175 -6.89 19.88 8.84
CA THR A 175 -7.74 19.39 9.94
C THR A 175 -8.92 18.52 9.47
N LYS A 176 -9.58 18.89 8.37
CA LYS A 176 -10.74 18.13 7.85
C LYS A 176 -10.32 16.72 7.39
N VAL A 177 -9.24 16.63 6.61
CA VAL A 177 -8.70 15.36 6.09
C VAL A 177 -8.09 14.56 7.25
N GLN A 178 -7.30 15.21 8.10
CA GLN A 178 -6.68 14.64 9.29
C GLN A 178 -7.69 13.89 10.18
N ALA A 179 -8.86 14.47 10.43
CA ALA A 179 -9.88 13.87 11.30
C ALA A 179 -10.45 12.54 10.76
N GLN A 180 -10.43 12.36 9.44
CA GLN A 180 -10.91 11.17 8.76
C GLN A 180 -9.78 10.19 8.43
N SER A 181 -8.52 10.64 8.42
CA SER A 181 -7.37 9.79 8.15
C SER A 181 -7.12 8.75 9.24
N TYR A 182 -6.60 7.60 8.83
CA TYR A 182 -6.27 6.47 9.72
C TYR A 182 -5.19 5.58 9.09
N GLY A 183 -4.62 4.71 9.91
CA GLY A 183 -3.71 3.66 9.49
C GLY A 183 -4.37 2.28 9.48
N ILE A 184 -3.93 1.40 8.58
CA ILE A 184 -4.16 -0.04 8.65
C ILE A 184 -2.82 -0.71 8.90
N PHE A 185 -2.79 -1.62 9.86
CA PHE A 185 -1.63 -2.45 10.14
C PHE A 185 -1.91 -3.89 9.73
N ILE A 186 -1.10 -4.43 8.82
CA ILE A 186 -1.30 -5.76 8.25
C ILE A 186 -0.12 -6.67 8.59
N ALA A 187 -0.42 -7.83 9.21
CA ALA A 187 0.60 -8.81 9.55
C ALA A 187 0.05 -10.24 9.53
N PRO A 188 0.87 -11.27 9.28
CA PRO A 188 0.47 -12.66 9.48
C PRO A 188 0.07 -12.96 10.93
N TYR A 189 0.83 -12.39 11.87
CA TYR A 189 0.61 -12.53 13.32
C TYR A 189 0.37 -11.15 13.94
N LEU A 190 -0.68 -11.03 14.76
CA LEU A 190 -1.00 -9.80 15.49
C LEU A 190 -0.68 -9.97 16.98
N ASP A 191 0.43 -9.37 17.45
CA ASP A 191 0.79 -9.42 18.87
C ASP A 191 -0.23 -8.66 19.73
N LYS A 192 -0.77 -9.34 20.74
CA LYS A 192 -1.79 -8.77 21.63
C LYS A 192 -1.42 -7.42 22.26
N ASN A 193 -0.14 -7.20 22.55
CA ASN A 193 0.30 -5.94 23.15
C ASN A 193 0.46 -4.86 22.09
N VAL A 194 0.87 -5.20 20.86
CA VAL A 194 0.83 -4.25 19.73
C VAL A 194 -0.61 -3.77 19.51
N LEU A 195 -1.57 -4.70 19.50
CA LEU A 195 -2.99 -4.37 19.40
C LEU A 195 -3.45 -3.44 20.54
N ASN A 196 -3.03 -3.72 21.78
CA ASN A 196 -3.36 -2.87 22.93
C ASN A 196 -2.70 -1.49 22.83
N ASP A 197 -1.45 -1.40 22.37
CA ASP A 197 -0.73 -0.14 22.17
C ASP A 197 -1.44 0.71 21.11
N PHE A 198 -1.67 0.16 19.93
CA PHE A 198 -2.41 0.82 18.85
C PHE A 198 -3.77 1.32 19.30
N ARG A 199 -4.51 0.49 20.06
CA ARG A 199 -5.82 0.89 20.55
C ARG A 199 -5.74 2.04 21.56
N SER A 200 -4.70 2.06 22.40
CA SER A 200 -4.47 3.14 23.37
C SER A 200 -4.14 4.47 22.70
N ARG A 201 -3.58 4.44 21.47
CA ARG A 201 -3.22 5.66 20.71
C ARG A 201 -4.42 6.55 20.42
N LEU A 202 -5.65 6.06 20.46
CA LEU A 202 -6.86 6.87 20.30
C LEU A 202 -6.99 8.00 21.33
N THR A 203 -6.34 7.87 22.48
CA THR A 203 -6.40 8.84 23.58
C THR A 203 -5.04 9.46 23.91
N CYS A 204 -4.07 9.32 23.01
CA CYS A 204 -2.72 9.86 23.18
C CYS A 204 -2.54 11.15 22.37
N TYR A 205 -1.77 12.09 22.91
CA TYR A 205 -1.22 13.18 22.12
C TYR A 205 0.00 12.69 21.33
N TYR A 206 0.16 13.23 20.13
CA TYR A 206 1.38 13.15 19.35
C TYR A 206 1.68 14.54 18.80
N GLU A 207 2.91 15.02 18.95
CA GLU A 207 3.27 16.41 18.66
C GLU A 207 4.65 16.54 18.05
N ASN A 208 4.86 17.66 17.38
CA ASN A 208 6.16 18.16 16.97
C ASN A 208 6.35 19.58 17.54
N ASN A 209 7.39 20.28 17.09
CA ASN A 209 7.70 21.62 17.60
C ASN A 209 6.62 22.70 17.29
N THR A 210 5.67 22.44 16.39
CA THR A 210 4.72 23.45 15.87
C THR A 210 3.26 23.07 16.00
N SER A 211 2.93 21.78 16.14
CA SER A 211 1.56 21.28 16.12
C SER A 211 1.43 19.97 16.89
N PHE A 212 0.20 19.62 17.23
CA PHE A 212 -0.15 18.36 17.88
C PHE A 212 -1.43 17.78 17.29
N ILE A 213 -1.60 16.47 17.47
CA ILE A 213 -2.84 15.74 17.27
C ILE A 213 -3.26 15.05 18.56
N TYR A 214 -4.56 14.81 18.70
CA TYR A 214 -5.09 13.96 19.76
C TYR A 214 -5.78 12.75 19.14
N GLY A 215 -5.23 11.58 19.44
CA GLY A 215 -5.75 10.31 18.95
C GLY A 215 -5.18 9.90 17.59
N MET A 216 -4.82 8.63 17.48
CA MET A 216 -4.47 7.98 16.22
C MET A 216 -5.32 6.73 16.05
N LYS A 217 -5.93 6.59 14.87
CA LYS A 217 -6.78 5.46 14.50
C LYS A 217 -5.94 4.45 13.71
N ILE A 218 -5.75 3.25 14.26
CA ILE A 218 -5.01 2.17 13.61
C ILE A 218 -5.89 0.92 13.60
N LEU A 219 -6.25 0.44 12.40
CA LEU A 219 -7.06 -0.76 12.20
C LEU A 219 -6.13 -1.96 11.93
N PRO A 220 -6.05 -2.94 12.84
CA PRO A 220 -5.27 -4.15 12.62
C PRO A 220 -6.05 -5.16 11.76
N LEU A 221 -5.41 -5.68 10.72
CA LEU A 221 -5.90 -6.79 9.90
C LEU A 221 -4.84 -7.88 9.82
N SER A 222 -5.25 -9.14 9.93
CA SER A 222 -4.36 -10.24 9.58
C SER A 222 -4.31 -10.44 8.06
N VAL A 223 -3.30 -11.17 7.60
CA VAL A 223 -3.23 -11.62 6.20
C VAL A 223 -4.47 -12.45 5.82
N ASP A 224 -4.99 -13.24 6.74
CA ASP A 224 -6.21 -14.03 6.52
C ASP A 224 -7.46 -13.13 6.44
N ASP A 225 -7.53 -12.04 7.22
CA ASP A 225 -8.62 -11.05 7.11
C ASP A 225 -8.61 -10.39 5.73
N LEU A 226 -7.43 -10.01 5.24
CA LEU A 226 -7.28 -9.40 3.91
C LEU A 226 -7.68 -10.36 2.79
N LYS A 227 -7.33 -11.64 2.92
CA LYS A 227 -7.77 -12.68 1.99
C LYS A 227 -9.30 -12.78 1.95
N ILE A 228 -9.98 -12.79 3.10
CA ILE A 228 -11.46 -12.84 3.15
C ILE A 228 -12.07 -11.62 2.45
N ILE A 229 -11.51 -10.43 2.65
CA ILE A 229 -11.98 -9.21 1.96
C ILE A 229 -11.88 -9.39 0.43
N LEU A 230 -10.75 -9.92 -0.06
CA LEU A 230 -10.54 -10.15 -1.50
C LEU A 230 -11.49 -11.20 -2.07
N GLU A 231 -11.70 -12.31 -1.36
CA GLU A 231 -12.58 -13.40 -1.79
C GLU A 231 -14.06 -12.97 -1.87
N THR A 232 -14.47 -12.07 -0.97
CA THR A 232 -15.86 -11.57 -0.89
C THR A 232 -16.15 -10.37 -1.80
N ASN A 233 -15.16 -9.88 -2.57
CA ASN A 233 -15.31 -8.76 -3.51
C ASN A 233 -15.82 -7.45 -2.89
N HIS A 234 -15.61 -7.26 -1.59
CA HIS A 234 -15.95 -6.01 -0.93
C HIS A 234 -14.91 -4.95 -1.29
N THR A 235 -15.35 -3.91 -1.96
CA THR A 235 -14.51 -2.79 -2.38
C THR A 235 -14.30 -1.81 -1.21
N TYR A 236 -13.19 -1.09 -1.22
CA TYR A 236 -12.80 -0.18 -0.14
C TYR A 236 -13.88 0.84 0.20
N ASP A 237 -14.51 1.42 -0.82
CA ASP A 237 -15.61 2.39 -0.67
C ASP A 237 -16.81 1.80 0.08
N LYS A 238 -17.10 0.51 -0.11
CA LYS A 238 -18.16 -0.20 0.63
C LYS A 238 -17.75 -0.56 2.06
N LEU A 239 -16.46 -0.80 2.30
CA LEU A 239 -15.92 -1.14 3.62
C LEU A 239 -15.69 0.08 4.50
N LEU A 240 -15.55 1.27 3.91
CA LEU A 240 -15.11 2.48 4.58
C LEU A 240 -15.96 2.84 5.81
N GLU A 241 -17.29 2.82 5.67
CA GLU A 241 -18.19 3.13 6.79
C GLU A 241 -18.08 2.10 7.93
N TYR A 242 -17.90 0.82 7.59
CA TYR A 242 -17.69 -0.23 8.58
C TYR A 242 -16.35 -0.09 9.30
N PHE A 243 -15.29 0.26 8.56
CA PHE A 243 -13.98 0.54 9.16
C PHE A 243 -14.06 1.72 10.12
N TYR A 244 -14.75 2.80 9.76
CA TYR A 244 -14.98 3.91 10.69
C TYR A 244 -15.79 3.50 11.92
N SER A 245 -16.81 2.65 11.75
CA SER A 245 -17.58 2.11 12.86
C SER A 245 -16.70 1.29 13.82
N LEU A 246 -15.88 0.38 13.29
CA LEU A 246 -14.95 -0.44 14.07
C LEU A 246 -13.91 0.42 14.79
N LEU A 247 -13.32 1.41 14.11
CA LEU A 247 -12.39 2.36 14.71
C LEU A 247 -13.05 3.18 15.83
N GLY A 248 -14.32 3.55 15.65
CA GLY A 248 -15.15 4.28 16.62
C GLY A 248 -15.69 3.47 17.78
N SER A 249 -15.38 2.18 17.89
CA SER A 249 -15.79 1.32 19.02
C SER A 249 -15.42 1.95 20.38
N LYS A 250 -16.14 1.61 21.44
CA LYS A 250 -15.80 2.00 22.82
C LYS A 250 -14.85 1.01 23.52
N ASN A 251 -14.56 -0.12 22.89
CA ASN A 251 -13.69 -1.13 23.47
C ASN A 251 -12.24 -0.65 23.48
N THR A 252 -11.67 -0.41 24.65
CA THR A 252 -10.29 0.07 24.79
C THR A 252 -9.27 -1.07 24.89
N TRP A 253 -9.72 -2.31 25.03
CA TRP A 253 -8.85 -3.49 25.10
C TRP A 253 -8.58 -3.97 23.67
N GLY A 254 -7.49 -3.49 23.05
CA GLY A 254 -7.18 -3.71 21.63
C GLY A 254 -7.22 -5.16 21.16
N SER A 255 -6.63 -6.09 21.91
CA SER A 255 -6.73 -7.53 21.56
C SER A 255 -8.15 -8.11 21.67
N LYS A 256 -9.00 -7.64 22.60
CA LYS A 256 -10.41 -8.02 22.62
C LYS A 256 -11.22 -7.34 21.53
N TRP A 257 -10.93 -6.08 21.23
CA TRP A 257 -11.55 -5.34 20.13
C TRP A 257 -11.34 -6.06 18.80
N TYR A 258 -10.11 -6.49 18.51
CA TYR A 258 -9.85 -7.30 17.32
C TYR A 258 -10.64 -8.62 17.31
N ASN A 259 -10.53 -9.42 18.38
CA ASN A 259 -11.14 -10.76 18.43
C ASN A 259 -12.67 -10.76 18.47
N ASN A 260 -13.29 -9.73 19.06
CA ASN A 260 -14.72 -9.69 19.30
C ASN A 260 -15.49 -8.83 18.29
N GLU A 261 -14.81 -7.93 17.58
CA GLU A 261 -15.46 -6.97 16.68
C GLU A 261 -14.88 -7.02 15.27
N ILE A 262 -13.56 -6.82 15.10
CA ILE A 262 -12.94 -6.79 13.75
C ILE A 262 -13.00 -8.16 13.08
N ALA A 263 -12.37 -9.18 13.67
CA ALA A 263 -12.29 -10.51 13.05
C ALA A 263 -13.68 -11.14 12.83
N PRO A 264 -14.66 -11.01 13.75
CA PRO A 264 -16.03 -11.44 13.51
C PRO A 264 -16.72 -10.68 12.38
N PHE A 265 -16.54 -9.36 12.28
CA PHE A 265 -17.06 -8.58 11.16
C PHE A 265 -16.50 -9.07 9.82
N ILE A 266 -15.18 -9.23 9.71
CA ILE A 266 -14.53 -9.70 8.49
C ILE A 266 -15.02 -11.10 8.10
N LYS A 267 -15.08 -12.04 9.06
CA LYS A 267 -15.65 -13.37 8.82
C LYS A 267 -17.12 -13.33 8.40
N GLY A 268 -17.87 -12.34 8.88
CA GLY A 268 -19.25 -12.09 8.51
C GLY A 268 -19.45 -11.75 7.03
N LEU A 269 -18.44 -11.16 6.37
CA LEU A 269 -18.48 -10.80 4.94
C LEU A 269 -18.67 -12.01 4.02
N ILE A 270 -18.32 -13.21 4.48
CA ILE A 270 -18.48 -14.46 3.70
C ILE A 270 -19.96 -14.80 3.47
N ASN A 271 -20.85 -14.34 4.35
CA ASN A 271 -22.27 -14.68 4.34
C ASN A 271 -23.16 -13.59 3.72
N VAL A 272 -22.56 -12.57 3.10
CA VAL A 272 -23.24 -11.42 2.47
C VAL A 272 -23.05 -11.50 0.96
#